data_AF-A0A2D6R2D5-F1
#
_entry.id   AF-A0A2D6R2D5-F1
#
_cell.length_a   1.000
_cell.length_b   1.000
_cell.length_c   1.000
_cell.angle_alpha   90.00
_cell.angle_beta   90.00
_cell.angle_gamma   90.00
#
_symmetry.space_group_name_H-M   'P 1'
#
loop_
_entity.id
_entity.type
_entity.pdbx_description
1 polymer ?
#
loop_
_entity_poly.entity_id
_entity_poly.type
_entity_poly.pdbx_seq_one_letter_code
_entity_poly.pdbx_strand_id
1 'polypeptide(L)'
;MTILTTYKRAYDGTKLDPYPVESLKRVDRPTTFIDEERIQRVDQRAGGFARARSGGLGPSYQNLLGLFKYPLSRAQQRMAATLADKVDGPVAEHRAPGTDDPEAMARHIKATAYFLRADVVGICRLPPYAVYSHSQATGEPIECAHKYAIAVLVDQDWKTADASFGNDWISTSMGFLSYSTTAFISCILADYIRKLGYPARAHHIRNYQVMLPPILLWAGLGEMCRTGDIVLNPFLGTRFKAAVVTTDLPLAIDKPIDFGLQDFCSKCAKCATHCPAGAIPFGEDSTVVHNGYVKWNNDVDRCLKYRIGNQWGSGCGVCIHVCPWNKPFTPFHRFVRWTMTNIPLARRLAIWGDDLMGYGTPNQKNKWWHDLEAVDGVLQTPDRSGKRFVNSPTDRASD
;
A
#
# COMPACT_ATOMS: atom_id res chain seq x y z
N MET A 1 2.04 23.82 6.14
CA MET A 1 2.44 24.33 4.81
C MET A 1 2.56 23.25 3.73
N THR A 2 2.59 21.95 4.06
CA THR A 2 2.76 20.81 3.12
C THR A 2 1.53 20.51 2.24
N ILE A 3 0.33 20.67 2.79
CA ILE A 3 -0.95 20.47 2.07
C ILE A 3 -1.12 21.53 0.96
N LEU A 4 -0.62 22.75 1.18
CA LEU A 4 -0.76 23.86 0.23
C LEU A 4 -0.04 23.64 -1.11
N THR A 5 1.03 22.84 -1.16
CA THR A 5 1.80 22.65 -2.40
C THR A 5 1.20 21.60 -3.34
N THR A 6 0.64 20.50 -2.82
CA THR A 6 -0.13 19.54 -3.64
C THR A 6 -1.48 20.12 -4.02
N TYR A 7 -2.14 20.85 -3.12
CA TYR A 7 -3.38 21.58 -3.43
C TYR A 7 -3.15 22.62 -4.53
N LYS A 8 -2.10 23.46 -4.45
CA LYS A 8 -1.81 24.45 -5.51
C LYS A 8 -1.60 23.81 -6.89
N ARG A 9 -1.00 22.62 -6.95
CA ARG A 9 -0.80 21.88 -8.20
C ARG A 9 -2.12 21.31 -8.75
N ALA A 10 -2.98 20.78 -7.88
CA ALA A 10 -4.30 20.28 -8.27
C ALA A 10 -5.25 21.38 -8.78
N TYR A 11 -5.00 22.65 -8.42
CA TYR A 11 -5.76 23.81 -8.91
C TYR A 11 -5.09 24.54 -10.09
N ASP A 12 -3.87 24.17 -10.47
CA ASP A 12 -3.27 24.58 -11.74
C ASP A 12 -3.92 23.73 -12.83
N GLY A 13 -4.94 24.27 -13.52
CA GLY A 13 -5.79 23.55 -14.48
C GLY A 13 -5.05 22.90 -15.66
N THR A 14 -3.73 23.05 -15.75
CA THR A 14 -2.87 22.38 -16.73
C THR A 14 -2.36 21.01 -16.25
N LYS A 15 -2.44 20.70 -14.95
CA LYS A 15 -1.89 19.46 -14.35
C LYS A 15 -2.96 18.69 -13.59
N LEU A 16 -3.24 17.48 -14.07
CA LEU A 16 -4.24 16.60 -13.49
C LEU A 16 -3.83 16.05 -12.11
N ASP A 17 -2.59 15.57 -11.99
CA ASP A 17 -2.13 14.83 -10.82
C ASP A 17 -1.68 15.76 -9.67
N PRO A 18 -2.09 15.49 -8.41
CA PRO A 18 -1.65 16.27 -7.24
C PRO A 18 -0.14 16.21 -6.98
N TYR A 19 0.54 15.19 -7.51
CA TYR A 19 1.99 14.99 -7.44
C TYR A 19 2.61 15.03 -8.85
N PRO A 20 3.92 15.34 -8.99
CA PRO A 20 4.59 15.44 -10.29
C PRO A 20 4.91 14.08 -10.92
N VAL A 21 3.89 13.26 -11.17
CA VAL A 21 4.01 11.92 -11.76
C VAL A 21 4.58 11.98 -13.19
N GLU A 22 4.42 13.09 -13.90
CA GLU A 22 4.96 13.25 -15.26
C GLU A 22 6.48 13.46 -15.28
N SER A 23 7.08 13.82 -14.14
CA SER A 23 8.54 13.96 -14.00
C SER A 23 9.26 12.64 -13.75
N LEU A 24 8.51 11.55 -13.53
CA LEU A 24 9.08 10.23 -13.29
C LEU A 24 9.55 9.61 -14.61
N LYS A 25 10.76 9.03 -14.60
CA LYS A 25 11.27 8.24 -15.72
C LYS A 25 10.37 7.02 -15.91
N ARG A 26 9.78 6.92 -17.09
CA ARG A 26 8.94 5.79 -17.52
C ARG A 26 9.81 4.73 -18.21
N VAL A 27 9.49 3.48 -17.96
CA VAL A 27 10.18 2.31 -18.54
C VAL A 27 9.13 1.29 -19.00
N ASP A 28 9.46 0.46 -19.98
CA ASP A 28 8.49 -0.46 -20.58
C ASP A 28 8.20 -1.70 -19.71
N ARG A 29 9.12 -2.06 -18.79
CA ARG A 29 8.95 -3.14 -17.82
C ARG A 29 9.32 -2.67 -16.41
N PRO A 30 8.72 -3.25 -15.35
CA PRO A 30 9.13 -2.98 -13.97
C PRO A 30 10.63 -3.20 -13.74
N THR A 31 11.21 -2.47 -12.79
CA THR A 31 12.66 -2.53 -12.47
C THR A 31 13.10 -3.84 -11.81
N THR A 32 12.15 -4.61 -11.27
CA THR A 32 12.37 -5.99 -10.84
C THR A 32 11.99 -6.98 -11.93
N PHE A 33 12.78 -8.04 -12.07
CA PHE A 33 12.49 -9.12 -13.00
C PHE A 33 11.17 -9.84 -12.68
N ILE A 34 10.35 -10.04 -13.71
CA ILE A 34 9.06 -10.74 -13.68
C ILE A 34 8.98 -11.61 -14.94
N ASP A 35 9.00 -12.92 -14.74
CA ASP A 35 8.74 -13.94 -15.76
C ASP A 35 7.27 -14.34 -15.70
N GLU A 36 6.44 -13.60 -16.43
CA GLU A 36 4.97 -13.69 -16.41
C GLU A 36 4.45 -15.08 -16.76
N GLU A 37 5.16 -15.82 -17.62
CA GLU A 37 4.77 -17.17 -18.07
C GLU A 37 4.94 -18.21 -16.95
N ARG A 38 5.85 -17.97 -16.00
CA ARG A 38 6.10 -18.86 -14.86
C ARG A 38 5.26 -18.53 -13.63
N ILE A 39 4.56 -17.39 -13.60
CA ILE A 39 3.79 -16.98 -12.42
C ILE A 39 2.50 -17.78 -12.36
N GLN A 40 2.36 -18.58 -11.31
CA GLN A 40 1.11 -19.25 -11.02
C GLN A 40 0.17 -18.32 -10.25
N ARG A 41 -1.12 -18.34 -10.61
CA ARG A 41 -2.18 -17.67 -9.85
C ARG A 41 -2.25 -18.25 -8.44
N VAL A 42 -2.26 -17.38 -7.44
CA VAL A 42 -2.22 -17.78 -6.03
C VAL A 42 -3.64 -17.98 -5.49
N ASP A 43 -3.87 -18.98 -4.66
CA ASP A 43 -5.11 -19.10 -3.89
C ASP A 43 -5.17 -18.01 -2.82
N GLN A 44 -6.22 -17.19 -2.78
CA GLN A 44 -6.30 -16.11 -1.81
C GLN A 44 -6.26 -16.61 -0.35
N ARG A 45 -6.71 -17.85 -0.09
CA ARG A 45 -6.67 -18.50 1.23
C ARG A 45 -5.26 -18.82 1.70
N ALA A 46 -4.30 -18.97 0.78
CA ALA A 46 -2.89 -19.10 1.12
C ALA A 46 -2.27 -17.77 1.59
N GLY A 47 -2.97 -16.64 1.41
CA GLY A 47 -2.54 -15.34 1.89
C GLY A 47 -2.40 -15.28 3.42
N GLY A 48 -1.46 -14.46 3.88
CA GLY A 48 -1.03 -14.40 5.28
C GLY A 48 -2.15 -14.40 6.34
N PHE A 49 -3.05 -13.42 6.28
CA PHE A 49 -4.16 -13.32 7.24
C PHE A 49 -5.23 -14.39 7.04
N ALA A 50 -5.42 -14.90 5.82
CA ALA A 50 -6.36 -15.99 5.57
C ALA A 50 -5.86 -17.29 6.19
N ARG A 51 -4.58 -17.62 5.98
CA ARG A 51 -3.90 -18.75 6.61
C ARG A 51 -3.87 -18.62 8.14
N ALA A 52 -3.72 -17.41 8.68
CA ALA A 52 -3.84 -17.18 10.12
C ALA A 52 -5.25 -17.50 10.64
N ARG A 53 -6.31 -17.12 9.90
CA ARG A 53 -7.70 -17.44 10.27
C ARG A 53 -8.00 -18.93 10.22
N SER A 54 -7.36 -19.68 9.32
CA SER A 54 -7.49 -21.13 9.23
C SER A 54 -6.57 -21.89 10.19
N GLY A 55 -5.93 -21.21 11.15
CA GLY A 55 -5.09 -21.84 12.18
C GLY A 55 -3.64 -22.08 11.78
N GLY A 56 -3.20 -21.68 10.59
CA GLY A 56 -1.83 -21.95 10.09
C GLY A 56 -0.71 -21.20 10.80
N LEU A 57 -1.02 -20.33 11.78
CA LEU A 57 -0.02 -19.71 12.68
C LEU A 57 -0.12 -20.23 14.13
N GLY A 58 -1.01 -21.19 14.40
CA GLY A 58 -1.32 -21.72 15.73
C GLY A 58 -2.55 -21.06 16.39
N PRO A 59 -3.19 -21.75 17.35
CA PRO A 59 -4.48 -21.34 17.93
C PRO A 59 -4.41 -20.00 18.69
N SER A 60 -3.28 -19.71 19.35
CA SER A 60 -3.09 -18.45 20.07
C SER A 60 -3.22 -17.23 19.17
N TYR A 61 -2.70 -17.30 17.93
CA TYR A 61 -2.82 -16.19 16.97
C TYR A 61 -4.19 -16.19 16.29
N GLN A 62 -4.79 -17.35 16.06
CA GLN A 62 -6.13 -17.45 15.51
C GLN A 62 -7.16 -16.74 16.40
N ASN A 63 -7.09 -16.95 17.72
CA ASN A 63 -8.00 -16.35 18.70
C ASN A 63 -7.85 -14.83 18.81
N LEU A 64 -6.69 -14.28 18.44
CA LEU A 64 -6.45 -12.84 18.44
C LEU A 64 -6.95 -12.14 17.17
N LEU A 65 -7.30 -12.88 16.12
CA LEU A 65 -7.78 -12.30 14.88
C LEU A 65 -9.16 -11.67 15.07
N GLY A 66 -9.31 -10.43 14.59
CA GLY A 66 -10.57 -9.70 14.69
C GLY A 66 -10.75 -8.95 16.01
N LEU A 67 -9.84 -9.11 16.98
CA LEU A 67 -9.70 -8.20 18.12
C LEU A 67 -9.13 -6.87 17.62
N PHE A 68 -10.01 -5.99 17.13
CA PHE A 68 -9.67 -4.61 16.81
C PHE A 68 -9.40 -3.85 18.12
N LYS A 69 -8.17 -3.98 18.62
CA LYS A 69 -7.75 -3.50 19.94
C LYS A 69 -8.03 -2.02 20.18
N TYR A 70 -7.92 -1.20 19.13
CA TYR A 70 -8.12 0.25 19.23
C TYR A 70 -9.51 0.66 18.73
N PRO A 71 -10.32 1.43 19.51
CA PRO A 71 -11.72 1.72 19.17
C PRO A 71 -11.91 2.44 17.84
N LEU A 72 -11.03 3.40 17.50
CA LEU A 72 -11.11 4.11 16.23
C LEU A 72 -10.94 3.16 15.04
N SER A 73 -10.01 2.20 15.15
CA SER A 73 -9.75 1.24 14.09
C SER A 73 -10.95 0.31 13.86
N ARG A 74 -11.66 -0.04 14.94
CA ARG A 74 -12.91 -0.79 14.87
C ARG A 74 -14.02 0.00 14.20
N ALA A 75 -14.17 1.28 14.52
CA ALA A 75 -15.15 2.16 13.88
C ALA A 75 -14.91 2.28 12.36
N GLN A 76 -13.67 2.55 11.96
CA GLN A 76 -13.28 2.63 10.55
C GLN A 76 -13.49 1.30 9.80
N GLN A 77 -13.16 0.17 10.44
CA GLN A 77 -13.37 -1.14 9.84
C GLN A 77 -14.87 -1.46 9.62
N ARG A 78 -15.75 -1.07 10.55
CA ARG A 78 -17.19 -1.24 10.39
C ARG A 78 -17.70 -0.50 9.15
N MET A 79 -17.25 0.73 8.92
CA MET A 79 -17.59 1.48 7.71
C MET A 79 -17.12 0.76 6.45
N ALA A 80 -15.86 0.33 6.40
CA ALA A 80 -15.35 -0.42 5.25
C ALA A 80 -16.14 -1.72 5.00
N ALA A 81 -16.62 -2.39 6.06
CA ALA A 81 -17.41 -3.61 5.96
C ALA A 81 -18.76 -3.42 5.25
N THR A 82 -19.39 -2.25 5.38
CA THR A 82 -20.67 -1.95 4.69
C THR A 82 -20.56 -1.88 3.16
N LEU A 83 -19.33 -1.79 2.64
CA LEU A 83 -19.07 -1.70 1.20
C LEU A 83 -18.70 -3.06 0.59
N ALA A 84 -18.58 -4.13 1.40
CA ALA A 84 -18.06 -5.42 0.95
C ALA A 84 -18.89 -6.10 -0.16
N ASP A 85 -20.20 -5.83 -0.18
CA ASP A 85 -21.16 -6.31 -1.17
C ASP A 85 -21.43 -5.29 -2.31
N LYS A 86 -20.89 -4.07 -2.21
CA LYS A 86 -21.08 -2.99 -3.19
C LYS A 86 -19.99 -2.95 -4.27
N VAL A 87 -19.24 -4.03 -4.38
CA VAL A 87 -18.10 -4.12 -5.30
C VAL A 87 -18.49 -4.36 -6.76
N ASP A 88 -19.71 -4.83 -7.00
CA ASP A 88 -20.20 -5.21 -8.31
C ASP A 88 -21.67 -4.80 -8.48
N GLY A 89 -22.21 -4.92 -9.69
CA GLY A 89 -23.60 -4.59 -9.94
C GLY A 89 -24.00 -4.66 -11.42
N PRO A 90 -25.24 -4.27 -11.73
CA PRO A 90 -25.73 -4.23 -13.10
C PRO A 90 -24.95 -3.22 -13.93
N VAL A 91 -24.76 -3.54 -15.22
CA VAL A 91 -24.16 -2.65 -16.22
C VAL A 91 -25.30 -2.01 -17.02
N ALA A 92 -25.19 -0.71 -17.31
CA ALA A 92 -26.17 -0.03 -18.15
C ALA A 92 -26.21 -0.66 -19.55
N GLU A 93 -27.42 -0.84 -20.11
CA GLU A 93 -27.61 -1.51 -21.41
C GLU A 93 -26.99 -0.72 -22.56
N HIS A 94 -26.95 0.60 -22.44
CA HIS A 94 -26.38 1.49 -23.45
C HIS A 94 -25.09 2.13 -22.95
N ARG A 95 -24.09 2.17 -23.84
CA ARG A 95 -22.86 2.92 -23.59
C ARG A 95 -23.16 4.41 -23.59
N ALA A 96 -22.61 5.12 -22.62
CA ALA A 96 -22.72 6.56 -22.55
C ALA A 96 -21.98 7.20 -23.75
N PRO A 97 -22.46 8.34 -24.27
CA PRO A 97 -21.74 9.06 -25.32
C PRO A 97 -20.39 9.58 -24.81
N GLY A 98 -19.39 9.66 -25.69
CA GLY A 98 -18.07 10.23 -25.37
C GLY A 98 -17.10 9.30 -24.65
N THR A 99 -17.38 7.98 -24.61
CA THR A 99 -16.52 6.98 -23.96
C THR A 99 -15.58 6.23 -24.93
N ASP A 100 -15.45 6.72 -26.17
CA ASP A 100 -14.73 6.02 -27.24
C ASP A 100 -13.23 6.36 -27.33
N ASP A 101 -12.81 7.52 -26.80
CA ASP A 101 -11.41 7.94 -26.76
C ASP A 101 -10.73 7.45 -25.47
N PRO A 102 -9.80 6.46 -25.54
CA PRO A 102 -9.15 5.91 -24.37
C PRO A 102 -8.27 6.92 -23.61
N GLU A 103 -7.68 7.92 -24.28
CA GLU A 103 -6.84 8.93 -23.64
C GLU A 103 -7.68 9.93 -22.86
N ALA A 104 -8.77 10.43 -23.48
CA ALA A 104 -9.74 11.28 -22.78
C ALA A 104 -10.37 10.54 -21.60
N MET A 105 -10.74 9.26 -21.77
CA MET A 105 -11.34 8.47 -20.70
C MET A 105 -10.36 8.18 -19.57
N ALA A 106 -9.08 7.90 -19.86
CA ALA A 106 -8.07 7.74 -18.81
C ALA A 106 -7.92 9.03 -17.98
N ARG A 107 -7.87 10.20 -18.62
CA ARG A 107 -7.83 11.50 -17.93
C ARG A 107 -9.09 11.74 -17.10
N HIS A 108 -10.26 11.45 -17.66
CA HIS A 108 -11.56 11.60 -16.98
C HIS A 108 -11.68 10.71 -15.73
N ILE A 109 -11.29 9.44 -15.84
CA ILE A 109 -11.33 8.50 -14.72
C ILE A 109 -10.34 8.88 -13.62
N LYS A 110 -9.13 9.31 -13.98
CA LYS A 110 -8.15 9.85 -13.01
C LYS A 110 -8.71 11.10 -12.33
N ALA A 111 -9.27 12.05 -13.08
CA ALA A 111 -9.89 13.26 -12.53
C ALA A 111 -11.04 12.93 -11.57
N THR A 112 -11.88 11.96 -11.93
CA THR A 112 -12.99 11.49 -11.09
C THR A 112 -12.47 10.90 -9.79
N ALA A 113 -11.42 10.06 -9.83
CA ALA A 113 -10.83 9.50 -8.63
C ALA A 113 -10.18 10.59 -7.73
N TYR A 114 -9.53 11.60 -8.31
CA TYR A 114 -9.00 12.75 -7.56
C TYR A 114 -10.11 13.62 -6.93
N PHE A 115 -11.22 13.83 -7.65
CA PHE A 115 -12.42 14.46 -7.10
C PHE A 115 -12.94 13.69 -5.87
N LEU A 116 -12.89 12.35 -5.92
CA LEU A 116 -13.25 11.46 -4.81
C LEU A 116 -12.18 11.35 -3.70
N ARG A 117 -11.13 12.16 -3.73
CA ARG A 117 -10.03 12.22 -2.74
C ARG A 117 -8.98 11.11 -2.82
N ALA A 118 -8.76 10.52 -4.00
CA ALA A 118 -7.54 9.76 -4.24
C ALA A 118 -6.30 10.66 -4.14
N ASP A 119 -5.17 10.12 -3.69
CA ASP A 119 -3.89 10.85 -3.66
C ASP A 119 -3.06 10.61 -4.93
N VAL A 120 -3.08 9.38 -5.44
CA VAL A 120 -2.39 8.98 -6.69
C VAL A 120 -3.23 7.92 -7.40
N VAL A 121 -3.36 8.03 -8.72
CA VAL A 121 -4.12 7.08 -9.55
C VAL A 121 -3.25 6.61 -10.72
N GLY A 122 -3.30 5.32 -11.03
CA GLY A 122 -2.61 4.74 -12.17
C GLY A 122 -3.48 3.69 -12.86
N ILE A 123 -3.25 3.51 -14.16
CA ILE A 123 -4.03 2.60 -15.01
C ILE A 123 -3.06 1.65 -15.71
N CYS A 124 -3.36 0.36 -15.72
CA CYS A 124 -2.61 -0.60 -16.52
C CYS A 124 -3.54 -1.62 -17.18
N ARG A 125 -3.00 -2.45 -18.07
CA ARG A 125 -3.63 -3.72 -18.42
C ARG A 125 -3.67 -4.59 -17.16
N LEU A 126 -4.78 -5.30 -16.94
CA LEU A 126 -4.86 -6.24 -15.82
C LEU A 126 -3.91 -7.42 -16.09
N PRO A 127 -2.84 -7.61 -15.29
CA PRO A 127 -1.99 -8.78 -15.46
C PRO A 127 -2.77 -10.04 -15.06
N PRO A 128 -2.89 -11.07 -15.91
CA PRO A 128 -3.72 -12.24 -15.58
C PRO A 128 -3.29 -12.94 -14.29
N TYR A 129 -1.98 -13.01 -14.05
CA TYR A 129 -1.41 -13.60 -12.84
C TYR A 129 -1.67 -12.76 -11.56
N ALA A 130 -2.15 -11.52 -11.69
CA ALA A 130 -2.59 -10.73 -10.54
C ALA A 130 -3.95 -11.21 -10.00
N VAL A 131 -4.76 -11.92 -10.78
CA VAL A 131 -6.06 -12.44 -10.35
C VAL A 131 -5.84 -13.68 -9.47
N TYR A 132 -6.35 -13.67 -8.24
CA TYR A 132 -6.29 -14.86 -7.37
C TYR A 132 -7.00 -16.05 -8.03
N SER A 133 -6.55 -17.27 -7.79
CA SER A 133 -7.19 -18.48 -8.34
C SER A 133 -8.53 -18.76 -7.68
N HIS A 134 -8.62 -18.61 -6.35
CA HIS A 134 -9.81 -18.89 -5.54
C HIS A 134 -10.09 -17.77 -4.54
N SER A 135 -11.37 -17.58 -4.26
CA SER A 135 -11.90 -16.61 -3.31
C SER A 135 -11.66 -17.02 -1.87
N GLN A 136 -11.18 -16.09 -1.05
CA GLN A 136 -11.06 -16.31 0.39
C GLN A 136 -12.43 -16.39 1.08
N ALA A 137 -13.45 -15.72 0.53
CA ALA A 137 -14.77 -15.65 1.17
C ALA A 137 -15.61 -16.91 0.90
N THR A 138 -15.50 -17.45 -0.31
CA THR A 138 -16.38 -18.54 -0.79
C THR A 138 -15.62 -19.83 -1.09
N GLY A 139 -14.30 -19.79 -1.28
CA GLY A 139 -13.51 -20.93 -1.75
C GLY A 139 -13.64 -21.21 -3.24
N GLU A 140 -14.58 -20.57 -3.92
CA GLU A 140 -14.86 -20.75 -5.35
C GLU A 140 -13.74 -20.17 -6.25
N PRO A 141 -13.55 -20.73 -7.45
CA PRO A 141 -12.69 -20.15 -8.48
C PRO A 141 -13.08 -18.70 -8.78
N ILE A 142 -12.09 -17.85 -9.01
CA ILE A 142 -12.29 -16.47 -9.44
C ILE A 142 -12.03 -16.42 -10.94
N GLU A 143 -13.00 -15.95 -11.71
CA GLU A 143 -12.79 -15.60 -13.11
C GLU A 143 -12.97 -14.08 -13.28
N CYS A 144 -11.93 -13.39 -13.75
CA CYS A 144 -11.96 -11.95 -14.02
C CYS A 144 -11.28 -11.70 -15.36
N ALA A 145 -12.09 -11.55 -16.41
CA ALA A 145 -11.64 -11.36 -17.78
C ALA A 145 -11.54 -9.87 -18.19
N HIS A 146 -11.67 -8.95 -17.23
CA HIS A 146 -11.56 -7.52 -17.50
C HIS A 146 -10.19 -7.15 -18.07
N LYS A 147 -10.17 -6.21 -19.01
CA LYS A 147 -8.93 -5.81 -19.71
C LYS A 147 -8.04 -4.86 -18.92
N TYR A 148 -8.63 -3.97 -18.13
CA TYR A 148 -7.91 -2.87 -17.48
C TYR A 148 -8.03 -2.94 -15.96
N ALA A 149 -7.04 -2.37 -15.28
CA ALA A 149 -7.02 -2.17 -13.84
C ALA A 149 -6.69 -0.71 -13.54
N ILE A 150 -7.55 -0.06 -12.76
CA ILE A 150 -7.37 1.30 -12.24
C ILE A 150 -7.00 1.18 -10.77
N ALA A 151 -5.77 1.51 -10.41
CA ALA A 151 -5.30 1.51 -9.04
C ALA A 151 -5.42 2.90 -8.42
N VAL A 152 -5.98 2.94 -7.20
CA VAL A 152 -6.21 4.16 -6.42
C VAL A 152 -5.42 4.05 -5.12
N LEU A 153 -4.57 5.04 -4.84
CA LEU A 153 -3.80 5.14 -3.59
C LEU A 153 -4.36 6.23 -2.69
N VAL A 154 -4.43 5.96 -1.39
CA VAL A 154 -4.73 6.94 -0.34
C VAL A 154 -3.65 6.88 0.75
N ASP A 155 -3.13 8.05 1.13
CA ASP A 155 -2.13 8.25 2.18
C ASP A 155 -2.67 7.82 3.56
N GLN A 156 -1.80 7.25 4.41
CA GLN A 156 -2.09 6.90 5.80
C GLN A 156 -1.91 8.07 6.78
N ASP A 157 -1.79 9.30 6.27
CA ASP A 157 -1.51 10.55 6.98
C ASP A 157 -0.10 10.65 7.57
N TRP A 158 0.75 11.46 6.93
CA TRP A 158 2.11 11.72 7.40
C TRP A 158 2.15 12.38 8.78
N LYS A 159 1.19 13.26 9.11
CA LYS A 159 1.25 14.03 10.37
C LYS A 159 1.09 13.10 11.57
N THR A 160 0.15 12.16 11.50
CA THR A 160 0.01 11.09 12.50
C THR A 160 1.22 10.16 12.45
N ALA A 161 1.75 9.86 11.26
CA ALA A 161 2.93 9.01 11.10
C ALA A 161 4.18 9.54 11.81
N ASP A 162 4.38 10.87 11.81
CA ASP A 162 5.50 11.55 12.46
C ASP A 162 5.49 11.37 13.99
N ALA A 163 4.31 11.23 14.59
CA ALA A 163 4.15 11.05 16.04
C ALA A 163 4.15 9.58 16.47
N SER A 164 4.01 8.64 15.53
CA SER A 164 3.79 7.22 15.83
C SER A 164 5.10 6.42 15.80
N PHE A 165 5.22 5.44 16.70
CA PHE A 165 6.26 4.41 16.63
C PHE A 165 6.04 3.44 15.47
N GLY A 166 4.86 3.45 14.86
CA GLY A 166 4.44 2.53 13.82
C GLY A 166 3.94 1.18 14.35
N ASN A 167 4.13 0.86 15.62
CA ASN A 167 3.59 -0.32 16.30
C ASN A 167 2.81 0.03 17.58
N ASP A 168 2.39 1.28 17.72
CA ASP A 168 1.58 1.77 18.83
C ASP A 168 0.08 1.67 18.52
N TRP A 169 -0.75 2.24 19.40
CA TRP A 169 -2.20 2.09 19.39
C TRP A 169 -2.89 2.66 18.14
N ILE A 170 -2.28 3.63 17.45
CA ILE A 170 -2.87 4.26 16.26
C ILE A 170 -2.55 3.53 14.94
N SER A 171 -1.57 2.62 14.92
CA SER A 171 -1.04 2.01 13.69
C SER A 171 -2.12 1.35 12.82
N THR A 172 -2.97 0.50 13.40
CA THR A 172 -4.10 -0.09 12.66
C THR A 172 -5.07 0.98 12.12
N SER A 173 -5.34 2.04 12.89
CA SER A 173 -6.24 3.13 12.49
C SER A 173 -5.72 3.94 11.31
N MET A 174 -4.41 4.16 11.23
CA MET A 174 -3.80 4.79 10.05
C MET A 174 -4.01 3.95 8.79
N GLY A 175 -3.83 2.62 8.91
CA GLY A 175 -4.13 1.70 7.81
C GLY A 175 -5.61 1.72 7.43
N PHE A 176 -6.52 1.73 8.41
CA PHE A 176 -7.96 1.71 8.16
C PHE A 176 -8.55 3.05 7.73
N LEU A 177 -7.88 4.17 7.99
CA LEU A 177 -8.17 5.46 7.36
C LEU A 177 -8.08 5.29 5.83
N SER A 178 -6.92 4.87 5.33
CA SER A 178 -6.75 4.71 3.89
C SER A 178 -7.61 3.58 3.32
N TYR A 179 -7.76 2.45 4.02
CA TYR A 179 -8.57 1.34 3.51
C TYR A 179 -10.06 1.65 3.40
N SER A 180 -10.65 2.38 4.36
CA SER A 180 -12.06 2.75 4.27
C SER A 180 -12.29 3.77 3.15
N THR A 181 -11.36 4.73 2.99
CA THR A 181 -11.41 5.71 1.90
C THR A 181 -11.20 5.06 0.53
N THR A 182 -10.23 4.17 0.35
CA THR A 182 -10.05 3.49 -0.95
C THR A 182 -11.21 2.58 -1.31
N ALA A 183 -11.87 1.95 -0.32
CA ALA A 183 -13.10 1.20 -0.53
C ALA A 183 -14.24 2.10 -1.02
N PHE A 184 -14.42 3.27 -0.41
CA PHE A 184 -15.42 4.24 -0.82
C PHE A 184 -15.19 4.71 -2.27
N ILE A 185 -13.95 5.11 -2.59
CA ILE A 185 -13.59 5.59 -3.93
C ILE A 185 -13.80 4.49 -4.98
N SER A 186 -13.28 3.28 -4.74
CA SER A 186 -13.32 2.22 -5.74
C SER A 186 -14.72 1.70 -6.00
N CYS A 187 -15.59 1.60 -4.97
CA CYS A 187 -16.98 1.20 -5.17
C CYS A 187 -17.76 2.25 -5.99
N ILE A 188 -17.59 3.54 -5.70
CA ILE A 188 -18.22 4.62 -6.49
C ILE A 188 -17.70 4.60 -7.93
N LEU A 189 -16.39 4.47 -8.12
CA LEU A 189 -15.78 4.50 -9.44
C LEU A 189 -16.22 3.30 -10.29
N ALA A 190 -16.27 2.10 -9.70
CA ALA A 190 -16.78 0.92 -10.39
C ALA A 190 -18.27 1.07 -10.77
N ASP A 191 -19.09 1.57 -9.85
CA ASP A 191 -20.51 1.83 -10.12
C ASP A 191 -20.73 2.88 -11.21
N TYR A 192 -19.93 3.94 -11.17
CA TYR A 192 -19.93 4.96 -12.21
C TYR A 192 -19.60 4.38 -13.58
N ILE A 193 -18.54 3.57 -13.68
CA ILE A 193 -18.17 2.93 -14.96
C ILE A 193 -19.27 1.99 -15.46
N ARG A 194 -19.93 1.24 -14.57
CA ARG A 194 -21.10 0.43 -14.93
C ARG A 194 -22.26 1.27 -15.45
N LYS A 195 -22.50 2.45 -14.88
CA LYS A 195 -23.49 3.42 -15.39
C LYS A 195 -23.11 4.03 -16.73
N LEU A 196 -21.84 4.01 -17.11
CA LEU A 196 -21.38 4.35 -18.46
C LEU A 196 -21.57 3.20 -19.47
N GLY A 197 -22.05 2.04 -19.03
CA GLY A 197 -22.31 0.88 -19.90
C GLY A 197 -21.11 -0.06 -20.07
N TYR A 198 -20.16 -0.06 -19.14
CA TYR A 198 -19.00 -0.97 -19.16
C TYR A 198 -18.93 -1.82 -17.89
N PRO A 199 -18.64 -3.13 -17.97
CA PRO A 199 -18.49 -3.95 -16.79
C PRO A 199 -17.30 -3.44 -15.96
N ALA A 200 -17.50 -3.34 -14.65
CA ALA A 200 -16.48 -2.90 -13.72
C ALA A 200 -16.72 -3.45 -12.32
N ARG A 201 -15.62 -3.82 -11.64
CA ARG A 201 -15.64 -4.39 -10.30
C ARG A 201 -14.60 -3.72 -9.41
N ALA A 202 -15.01 -3.34 -8.20
CA ALA A 202 -14.11 -2.82 -7.19
C ALA A 202 -13.43 -3.95 -6.41
N HIS A 203 -12.18 -3.71 -6.00
CA HIS A 203 -11.38 -4.60 -5.18
C HIS A 203 -10.74 -3.80 -4.06
N HIS A 204 -11.14 -4.08 -2.82
CA HIS A 204 -10.68 -3.36 -1.63
C HIS A 204 -10.54 -4.30 -0.43
N ILE A 205 -10.12 -3.78 0.74
CA ILE A 205 -9.74 -4.57 1.93
C ILE A 205 -10.76 -5.63 2.38
N ARG A 206 -12.04 -5.47 2.05
CA ARG A 206 -13.09 -6.42 2.44
C ARG A 206 -13.40 -7.46 1.38
N ASN A 207 -13.02 -7.21 0.13
CA ASN A 207 -13.35 -8.06 -1.01
C ASN A 207 -12.33 -7.84 -2.14
N TYR A 208 -11.13 -8.39 -1.97
CA TYR A 208 -10.14 -8.46 -3.05
C TYR A 208 -10.36 -9.72 -3.88
N GLN A 209 -10.19 -9.61 -5.19
CA GLN A 209 -9.99 -10.75 -6.09
C GLN A 209 -8.69 -10.62 -6.91
N VAL A 210 -7.94 -9.56 -6.67
CA VAL A 210 -6.67 -9.26 -7.33
C VAL A 210 -5.57 -8.95 -6.31
N MET A 211 -4.33 -9.28 -6.66
CA MET A 211 -3.12 -8.90 -5.96
C MET A 211 -2.70 -7.49 -6.36
N LEU A 212 -2.51 -6.63 -5.36
CA LEU A 212 -2.16 -5.22 -5.58
C LEU A 212 -0.75 -5.01 -6.15
N PRO A 213 0.33 -5.61 -5.61
CA PRO A 213 1.70 -5.29 -6.04
C PRO A 213 1.92 -5.32 -7.57
N PRO A 214 1.56 -6.38 -8.31
CA PRO A 214 1.79 -6.40 -9.76
C PRO A 214 1.04 -5.27 -10.49
N ILE A 215 -0.19 -4.96 -10.08
CA ILE A 215 -0.98 -3.87 -10.67
C ILE A 215 -0.32 -2.52 -10.38
N LEU A 216 0.19 -2.29 -9.16
CA LEU A 216 0.88 -1.05 -8.82
C LEU A 216 2.18 -0.85 -9.60
N LEU A 217 2.92 -1.93 -9.88
CA LEU A 217 4.14 -1.87 -10.70
C LEU A 217 3.80 -1.50 -12.15
N TRP A 218 2.84 -2.22 -12.75
CA TRP A 218 2.43 -1.99 -14.14
C TRP A 218 1.74 -0.65 -14.36
N ALA A 219 0.99 -0.16 -13.37
CA ALA A 219 0.37 1.17 -13.40
C ALA A 219 1.36 2.32 -13.13
N GLY A 220 2.66 2.02 -12.95
CA GLY A 220 3.69 3.05 -12.73
C GLY A 220 3.53 3.79 -11.41
N LEU A 221 3.00 3.12 -10.38
CA LEU A 221 2.72 3.72 -9.07
C LEU A 221 3.84 3.50 -8.05
N GLY A 222 4.86 2.72 -8.40
CA GLY A 222 6.01 2.48 -7.53
C GLY A 222 6.94 1.40 -8.05
N GLU A 223 7.94 1.09 -7.22
CA GLU A 223 8.87 -0.02 -7.43
C GLU A 223 8.81 -0.98 -6.22
N MET A 224 9.20 -2.25 -6.42
CA MET A 224 9.36 -3.20 -5.31
C MET A 224 10.46 -2.71 -4.37
N CYS A 225 10.26 -2.88 -3.06
CA CYS A 225 11.17 -2.37 -2.04
C CYS A 225 11.66 -3.46 -1.08
N ARG A 226 12.68 -3.13 -0.28
CA ARG A 226 13.31 -4.04 0.69
C ARG A 226 12.35 -4.76 1.63
N THR A 227 11.21 -4.14 1.95
CA THR A 227 10.22 -4.73 2.85
C THR A 227 9.61 -6.04 2.31
N GLY A 228 9.81 -6.36 1.03
CA GLY A 228 9.38 -7.61 0.41
C GLY A 228 8.16 -7.38 -0.46
N ASP A 229 6.99 -7.86 -0.03
CA ASP A 229 5.72 -7.85 -0.79
C ASP A 229 5.03 -6.46 -0.87
N ILE A 230 5.82 -5.38 -0.82
CA ILE A 230 5.30 -4.00 -0.78
C ILE A 230 5.93 -3.17 -1.89
N VAL A 231 5.08 -2.46 -2.62
CA VAL A 231 5.47 -1.44 -3.60
C VAL A 231 5.62 -0.10 -2.88
N LEU A 232 6.70 0.60 -3.18
CA LEU A 232 7.00 1.93 -2.65
C LEU A 232 6.77 2.98 -3.74
N ASN A 233 5.94 3.97 -3.42
CA ASN A 233 5.66 5.11 -4.28
C ASN A 233 6.69 6.25 -4.04
N PRO A 234 7.19 6.94 -5.07
CA PRO A 234 8.22 7.97 -4.91
C PRO A 234 7.77 9.19 -4.09
N PHE A 235 6.46 9.43 -3.94
CA PHE A 235 5.90 10.57 -3.23
C PHE A 235 5.38 10.21 -1.84
N LEU A 236 4.71 9.06 -1.72
CA LEU A 236 4.10 8.60 -0.47
C LEU A 236 5.00 7.63 0.32
N GLY A 237 6.09 7.15 -0.27
CA GLY A 237 6.81 5.99 0.26
C GLY A 237 5.89 4.76 0.25
N THR A 238 5.89 3.99 1.33
CA THR A 238 4.94 2.88 1.56
C THR A 238 3.75 3.30 2.44
N ARG A 239 3.59 4.60 2.72
CA ARG A 239 2.57 5.18 3.62
C ARG A 239 1.22 5.36 2.92
N PHE A 240 0.76 4.33 2.22
CA PHE A 240 -0.53 4.35 1.56
C PHE A 240 -1.22 2.99 1.67
N LYS A 241 -2.53 2.95 1.39
CA LYS A 241 -3.24 1.73 1.00
C LYS A 241 -3.81 1.92 -0.39
N ALA A 242 -4.01 0.80 -1.09
CA ALA A 242 -4.55 0.81 -2.44
C ALA A 242 -5.92 0.13 -2.48
N ALA A 243 -6.72 0.47 -3.48
CA ALA A 243 -7.80 -0.36 -4.03
C ALA A 243 -7.64 -0.40 -5.55
N VAL A 244 -8.31 -1.34 -6.20
CA VAL A 244 -8.30 -1.47 -7.66
C VAL A 244 -9.73 -1.53 -8.17
N VAL A 245 -9.99 -0.93 -9.33
CA VAL A 245 -11.19 -1.21 -10.13
C VAL A 245 -10.75 -1.92 -11.40
N THR A 246 -11.26 -3.13 -11.66
CA THR A 246 -11.08 -3.80 -12.95
C THR A 246 -12.24 -3.48 -13.87
N THR A 247 -11.99 -3.32 -15.17
CA THR A 247 -13.04 -2.94 -16.14
C THR A 247 -12.67 -3.25 -17.59
N ASP A 248 -13.68 -3.28 -18.47
CA ASP A 248 -13.51 -3.27 -19.93
C ASP A 248 -13.68 -1.90 -20.59
N LEU A 249 -13.90 -0.83 -19.80
CA LEU A 249 -13.85 0.53 -20.31
C LEU A 249 -12.50 0.77 -21.03
N PRO A 250 -12.48 1.16 -22.32
CA PRO A 250 -11.24 1.46 -23.04
C PRO A 250 -10.50 2.61 -22.37
N LEU A 251 -9.26 2.36 -21.95
CA LEU A 251 -8.43 3.33 -21.23
C LEU A 251 -6.99 3.30 -21.77
N ALA A 252 -6.40 4.48 -21.95
CA ALA A 252 -4.96 4.61 -22.10
C ALA A 252 -4.27 4.17 -20.80
N ILE A 253 -3.19 3.39 -20.94
CA ILE A 253 -2.45 2.82 -19.82
C ILE A 253 -1.22 3.66 -19.48
N ASP A 254 -0.85 3.67 -18.21
CA ASP A 254 0.43 4.16 -17.73
C ASP A 254 1.54 3.13 -17.99
N LYS A 255 2.78 3.61 -17.90
CA LYS A 255 3.99 2.77 -17.95
C LYS A 255 4.62 2.65 -16.56
N PRO A 256 5.27 1.51 -16.26
CA PRO A 256 6.15 1.35 -15.11
C PRO A 256 7.16 2.50 -14.96
N ILE A 257 7.68 2.69 -13.75
CA ILE A 257 8.62 3.76 -13.40
C ILE A 257 9.95 3.22 -12.91
N ASP A 258 11.00 4.01 -13.09
CA ASP A 258 12.31 3.82 -12.49
C ASP A 258 12.75 5.11 -11.82
N PHE A 259 12.74 5.12 -10.48
CA PHE A 259 13.24 6.24 -9.67
C PHE A 259 14.47 5.84 -8.86
N GLY A 260 15.15 4.76 -9.27
CA GLY A 260 16.37 4.27 -8.66
C GLY A 260 16.18 3.59 -7.31
N LEU A 261 14.98 3.06 -7.04
CA LEU A 261 14.69 2.46 -5.74
C LEU A 261 15.52 1.21 -5.49
N GLN A 262 15.78 0.39 -6.52
CA GLN A 262 16.51 -0.87 -6.36
C GLN A 262 17.91 -0.64 -5.75
N ASP A 263 18.64 0.34 -6.29
CA ASP A 263 19.95 0.75 -5.78
C ASP A 263 19.87 1.51 -4.44
N PHE A 264 18.79 2.27 -4.19
CA PHE A 264 18.58 2.86 -2.87
C PHE A 264 18.38 1.77 -1.80
N CYS A 265 17.51 0.80 -2.08
CA CYS A 265 17.17 -0.29 -1.18
C CYS A 265 18.34 -1.24 -0.97
N SER A 266 19.23 -1.47 -1.95
CA SER A 266 20.44 -2.27 -1.74
C SER A 266 21.32 -1.65 -0.63
N LYS A 267 21.47 -0.31 -0.63
CA LYS A 267 22.29 0.43 0.34
C LYS A 267 21.60 0.70 1.69
N CYS A 268 20.27 0.79 1.71
CA CYS A 268 19.50 1.14 2.90
C CYS A 268 18.94 -0.11 3.60
N ALA A 269 19.14 -0.22 4.91
CA ALA A 269 18.58 -1.32 5.72
C ALA A 269 17.65 -0.86 6.86
N LYS A 270 17.25 0.43 6.93
CA LYS A 270 16.49 0.97 8.09
C LYS A 270 15.21 0.20 8.43
N CYS A 271 14.48 -0.26 7.42
CA CYS A 271 13.28 -1.06 7.65
C CYS A 271 13.59 -2.44 8.26
N ALA A 272 14.73 -3.06 7.92
CA ALA A 272 15.23 -4.28 8.55
C ALA A 272 15.74 -4.02 9.97
N THR A 273 16.55 -2.97 10.14
CA THR A 273 17.08 -2.52 11.43
C THR A 273 15.98 -2.28 12.45
N HIS A 274 14.84 -1.70 12.07
CA HIS A 274 13.77 -1.40 13.02
C HIS A 274 12.59 -2.38 13.02
N CYS A 275 12.66 -3.47 12.23
CA CYS A 275 11.55 -4.43 12.18
C CYS A 275 11.40 -5.17 13.51
N PRO A 276 10.34 -4.98 14.30
CA PRO A 276 10.24 -5.60 15.62
C PRO A 276 10.11 -7.13 15.57
N ALA A 277 9.78 -7.68 14.41
CA ALA A 277 9.66 -9.12 14.17
C ALA A 277 10.94 -9.74 13.57
N GLY A 278 11.97 -8.94 13.28
CA GLY A 278 13.14 -9.40 12.52
C GLY A 278 12.78 -9.95 11.14
N ALA A 279 11.64 -9.56 10.56
CA ALA A 279 11.04 -10.18 9.36
C ALA A 279 11.60 -9.68 8.02
N ILE A 280 12.26 -8.52 7.98
CA ILE A 280 12.80 -7.93 6.75
C ILE A 280 14.31 -8.20 6.64
N PRO A 281 14.83 -8.63 5.47
CA PRO A 281 16.21 -9.06 5.35
C PRO A 281 17.23 -7.91 5.25
N PHE A 282 18.43 -8.18 5.75
CA PHE A 282 19.63 -7.34 5.61
C PHE A 282 20.42 -7.72 4.35
N GLY A 283 21.27 -6.81 3.87
CA GLY A 283 22.24 -7.10 2.81
C GLY A 283 21.74 -6.86 1.38
N GLU A 284 22.68 -6.74 0.45
CA GLU A 284 22.42 -6.47 -0.97
C GLU A 284 21.86 -7.74 -1.67
N ASP A 285 22.40 -8.92 -1.35
CA ASP A 285 22.00 -10.23 -1.93
C ASP A 285 20.80 -10.89 -1.24
N SER A 286 19.90 -10.08 -0.67
CA SER A 286 18.73 -10.57 0.08
C SER A 286 17.49 -10.83 -0.79
N THR A 287 17.65 -10.75 -2.10
CA THR A 287 16.58 -11.02 -3.06
C THR A 287 16.52 -12.49 -3.41
N VAL A 288 15.32 -13.00 -3.64
CA VAL A 288 15.04 -14.37 -4.08
C VAL A 288 14.11 -14.33 -5.28
N VAL A 289 14.19 -15.37 -6.12
CA VAL A 289 13.16 -15.66 -7.11
C VAL A 289 12.03 -16.40 -6.41
N HIS A 290 10.83 -15.84 -6.43
CA HIS A 290 9.63 -16.41 -5.84
C HIS A 290 8.51 -16.39 -6.87
N ASN A 291 7.93 -17.55 -7.19
CA ASN A 291 6.82 -17.70 -8.14
C ASN A 291 7.01 -16.87 -9.44
N GLY A 292 8.19 -16.98 -10.07
CA GLY A 292 8.50 -16.31 -11.33
C GLY A 292 8.93 -14.83 -11.24
N TYR A 293 9.05 -14.23 -10.06
CA TYR A 293 9.51 -12.84 -9.92
C TYR A 293 10.56 -12.65 -8.83
N VAL A 294 11.37 -11.59 -8.94
CA VAL A 294 12.38 -11.24 -7.93
C VAL A 294 11.78 -10.35 -6.85
N LYS A 295 12.01 -10.72 -5.58
CA LYS A 295 11.62 -9.92 -4.40
C LYS A 295 12.66 -10.03 -3.29
N TRP A 296 12.64 -9.08 -2.35
CA TRP A 296 13.37 -9.21 -1.09
C TRP A 296 12.72 -10.29 -0.23
N ASN A 297 13.54 -11.19 0.32
CA ASN A 297 13.08 -12.37 1.04
C ASN A 297 12.60 -12.05 2.47
N ASN A 298 11.44 -11.42 2.59
CA ASN A 298 10.79 -11.17 3.87
C ASN A 298 10.13 -12.44 4.44
N ASP A 299 10.23 -12.61 5.76
CA ASP A 299 9.52 -13.63 6.50
C ASP A 299 8.11 -13.13 6.85
N VAL A 300 7.13 -13.59 6.06
CA VAL A 300 5.73 -13.18 6.21
C VAL A 300 5.15 -13.69 7.53
N ASP A 301 5.59 -14.84 8.04
CA ASP A 301 5.04 -15.51 9.23
C ASP A 301 5.46 -14.75 10.49
N ARG A 302 6.74 -14.39 10.61
CA ARG A 302 7.25 -13.53 11.69
C ARG A 302 6.52 -12.19 11.69
N CYS A 303 6.35 -11.57 10.53
CA CYS A 303 5.62 -10.30 10.39
C CYS A 303 4.17 -10.41 10.88
N LEU A 304 3.45 -11.46 10.46
CA LEU A 304 2.05 -11.67 10.85
C LEU A 304 1.90 -11.97 12.34
N LYS A 305 2.74 -12.86 12.89
CA LYS A 305 2.73 -13.18 14.32
C LYS A 305 2.87 -11.92 15.16
N TYR A 306 3.83 -11.04 14.82
CA TYR A 306 3.98 -9.77 15.52
C TYR A 306 2.77 -8.85 15.33
N ARG A 307 2.25 -8.70 14.09
CA ARG A 307 1.10 -7.82 13.83
C ARG A 307 -0.16 -8.24 14.59
N ILE A 308 -0.40 -9.54 14.70
CA ILE A 308 -1.56 -10.12 15.39
C ILE A 308 -1.35 -10.07 16.91
N GLY A 309 -0.17 -10.48 17.37
CA GLY A 309 0.19 -10.60 18.79
C GLY A 309 0.77 -9.34 19.42
N ASN A 310 0.78 -8.19 18.74
CA ASN A 310 1.44 -6.99 19.24
C ASN A 310 0.88 -6.57 20.61
N GLN A 311 1.73 -6.54 21.63
CA GLN A 311 1.39 -6.12 22.99
C GLN A 311 1.72 -4.64 23.27
N TRP A 312 2.32 -3.93 22.32
CA TRP A 312 2.70 -2.52 22.44
C TRP A 312 1.74 -1.59 21.69
N GLY A 313 0.70 -2.15 21.06
CA GLY A 313 -0.22 -1.38 20.24
C GLY A 313 -1.14 -2.28 19.40
N SER A 314 -1.73 -1.67 18.37
CA SER A 314 -2.62 -2.37 17.45
C SER A 314 -1.96 -2.49 16.08
N GLY A 315 -1.67 -3.72 15.65
CA GLY A 315 -1.04 -3.96 14.35
C GLY A 315 0.45 -3.59 14.35
N CYS A 316 1.00 -3.32 13.16
CA CYS A 316 2.36 -2.83 12.99
C CYS A 316 2.53 -2.26 11.58
N GLY A 317 3.37 -1.24 11.47
CA GLY A 317 3.77 -0.55 10.26
C GLY A 317 5.15 0.09 10.40
N VAL A 318 5.97 -0.28 11.39
CA VAL A 318 7.28 0.37 11.67
C VAL A 318 8.13 0.56 10.42
N CYS A 319 8.17 -0.43 9.52
CA CYS A 319 8.88 -0.37 8.25
C CYS A 319 8.44 0.78 7.32
N ILE A 320 7.18 1.18 7.39
CA ILE A 320 6.62 2.35 6.70
C ILE A 320 7.16 3.62 7.36
N HIS A 321 7.08 3.71 8.69
CA HIS A 321 7.42 4.92 9.43
C HIS A 321 8.90 5.30 9.31
N VAL A 322 9.79 4.33 9.47
CA VAL A 322 11.26 4.56 9.45
C VAL A 322 11.83 4.69 8.04
N CYS A 323 11.03 4.50 6.99
CA CYS A 323 11.53 4.54 5.63
C CYS A 323 12.00 5.97 5.27
N PRO A 324 13.20 6.15 4.69
CA PRO A 324 13.64 7.47 4.23
C PRO A 324 12.74 8.11 3.16
N TRP A 325 11.96 7.29 2.43
CA TRP A 325 10.97 7.78 1.47
C TRP A 325 9.66 8.24 2.13
N ASN A 326 9.40 7.86 3.39
CA ASN A 326 8.26 8.29 4.18
C ASN A 326 8.48 9.71 4.73
N LYS A 327 8.22 10.71 3.88
CA LYS A 327 8.50 12.12 4.16
C LYS A 327 7.35 13.04 3.72
N PRO A 328 7.25 14.25 4.30
CA PRO A 328 6.27 15.22 3.86
C PRO A 328 6.70 15.82 2.51
N PHE A 329 5.74 16.31 1.72
CA PHE A 329 5.99 16.88 0.40
C PHE A 329 6.42 18.36 0.43
N THR A 330 7.38 18.74 1.28
CA THR A 330 7.88 20.12 1.38
C THR A 330 8.98 20.41 0.34
N PRO A 331 9.32 21.68 0.03
CA PRO A 331 10.44 22.03 -0.86
C PRO A 331 11.77 21.32 -0.54
N PHE A 332 12.17 21.28 0.74
CA PHE A 332 13.38 20.58 1.18
C PHE A 332 13.36 19.09 0.82
N HIS A 333 12.32 18.37 1.26
CA HIS A 333 12.16 16.95 0.96
C HIS A 333 12.02 16.64 -0.53
N ARG A 334 11.41 17.55 -1.32
CA ARG A 334 11.35 17.43 -2.79
C ARG A 334 12.75 17.50 -3.41
N PHE A 335 13.58 18.42 -2.94
CA PHE A 335 14.98 18.51 -3.38
C PHE A 335 15.75 17.24 -3.02
N VAL A 336 15.68 16.78 -1.76
CA VAL A 336 16.35 15.54 -1.34
C VAL A 336 15.90 14.34 -2.17
N ARG A 337 14.58 14.17 -2.39
CA ARG A 337 14.05 13.10 -3.26
C ARG A 337 14.57 13.20 -4.68
N TRP A 338 14.57 14.40 -5.26
CA TRP A 338 15.13 14.62 -6.60
C TRP A 338 16.60 14.19 -6.66
N THR A 339 17.42 14.52 -5.65
CA THR A 339 18.81 14.05 -5.61
C THR A 339 18.92 12.53 -5.48
N MET A 340 18.09 11.89 -4.65
CA MET A 340 18.06 10.43 -4.50
C MET A 340 17.65 9.71 -5.79
N THR A 341 16.73 10.28 -6.56
CA THR A 341 16.29 9.75 -7.85
C THR A 341 17.38 9.89 -8.92
N ASN A 342 18.01 11.06 -9.03
CA ASN A 342 18.88 11.40 -10.15
C ASN A 342 20.38 11.18 -9.91
N ILE A 343 20.83 11.11 -8.65
CA ILE A 343 22.25 11.06 -8.28
C ILE A 343 22.51 9.83 -7.41
N PRO A 344 23.03 8.72 -7.96
CA PRO A 344 23.25 7.47 -7.21
C PRO A 344 24.13 7.63 -5.95
N LEU A 345 25.13 8.52 -6.00
CA LEU A 345 26.00 8.80 -4.85
C LEU A 345 25.26 9.53 -3.71
N ALA A 346 24.23 10.33 -4.02
CA ALA A 346 23.45 11.05 -3.02
C ALA A 346 22.62 10.11 -2.15
N ARG A 347 22.37 8.86 -2.58
CA ARG A 347 21.54 7.88 -1.85
C ARG A 347 22.15 7.52 -0.49
N ARG A 348 23.47 7.26 -0.41
CA ARG A 348 24.16 6.99 0.87
C ARG A 348 24.14 8.20 1.79
N LEU A 349 24.39 9.39 1.24
CA LEU A 349 24.34 10.65 1.99
C LEU A 349 22.93 10.93 2.53
N ALA A 350 21.88 10.66 1.75
CA ALA A 350 20.51 10.82 2.19
C ALA A 350 20.12 9.83 3.29
N ILE A 351 20.59 8.58 3.23
CA ILE A 351 20.36 7.58 4.29
C ILE A 351 20.99 8.06 5.61
N TRP A 352 22.26 8.49 5.56
CA TRP A 352 22.96 9.05 6.73
C TRP A 352 22.30 10.34 7.24
N GLY A 353 21.95 11.26 6.34
CA GLY A 353 21.30 12.52 6.68
C GLY A 353 19.91 12.30 7.30
N ASP A 354 19.20 11.25 6.88
CA ASP A 354 17.93 10.85 7.49
C ASP A 354 18.10 10.44 8.96
N ASP A 355 19.22 9.76 9.31
CA ASP A 355 19.54 9.44 10.71
C ASP A 355 19.97 10.69 11.49
N LEU A 356 20.83 11.53 10.89
CA LEU A 356 21.31 12.77 11.52
C LEU A 356 20.17 13.72 11.89
N MET A 357 19.17 13.85 11.01
CA MET A 357 17.98 14.68 11.25
C MET A 357 16.98 14.03 12.22
N GLY A 358 17.26 12.83 12.72
CA GLY A 358 16.43 12.12 13.69
C GLY A 358 15.14 11.52 13.11
N TYR A 359 15.01 11.43 11.77
CA TYR A 359 13.82 10.86 11.15
C TYR A 359 13.61 9.39 11.53
N GLY A 360 12.34 8.98 11.62
CA GLY A 360 11.96 7.68 12.15
C GLY A 360 11.89 7.62 13.68
N THR A 361 12.28 8.69 14.38
CA THR A 361 12.01 8.87 15.81
C THR A 361 10.65 9.56 16.00
N PRO A 362 9.74 9.01 16.81
CA PRO A 362 8.42 9.59 16.99
C PRO A 362 8.46 10.97 17.66
N ASN A 363 7.87 11.96 17.03
CA ASN A 363 7.68 13.29 17.59
C ASN A 363 6.42 13.34 18.46
N GLN A 364 6.57 13.01 19.75
CA GLN A 364 5.44 12.90 20.68
C GLN A 364 4.66 14.22 20.88
N LYS A 365 5.21 15.39 20.52
CA LYS A 365 4.47 16.66 20.54
C LYS A 365 3.29 16.67 19.54
N ASN A 366 3.37 15.84 18.50
CA ASN A 366 2.34 15.71 17.48
C ASN A 366 1.32 14.58 17.80
N LYS A 367 1.51 13.85 18.91
CA LYS A 367 0.59 12.78 19.33
C LYS A 367 -0.75 13.38 19.75
N TRP A 368 -1.82 12.96 19.09
CA TRP A 368 -3.17 13.45 19.32
C TRP A 368 -4.13 12.36 19.81
N TRP A 369 -3.76 11.10 19.70
CA TRP A 369 -4.61 9.98 20.07
C TRP A 369 -4.37 9.54 21.52
N HIS A 370 -5.40 8.96 22.12
CA HIS A 370 -5.31 8.30 23.42
C HIS A 370 -4.79 6.87 23.24
N ASP A 371 -3.97 6.42 24.18
CA ASP A 371 -3.58 5.01 24.27
C ASP A 371 -4.70 4.26 24.98
N LEU A 372 -5.49 3.51 24.21
CA LEU A 372 -6.64 2.76 24.70
C LEU A 372 -6.62 1.36 24.12
N GLU A 373 -7.02 0.39 24.91
CA GLU A 373 -7.24 -0.99 24.48
C GLU A 373 -8.65 -1.43 24.87
N ALA A 374 -9.37 -2.07 23.93
CA ALA A 374 -10.62 -2.74 24.21
C ALA A 374 -10.34 -4.19 24.63
N VAL A 375 -10.59 -4.50 25.91
CA VAL A 375 -10.48 -5.85 26.49
C VAL A 375 -11.84 -6.24 27.02
N ASP A 376 -12.38 -7.36 26.52
CA ASP A 376 -13.71 -7.89 26.89
C ASP A 376 -14.85 -6.86 26.85
N GLY A 377 -14.78 -5.94 25.88
CA GLY A 377 -15.79 -4.89 25.68
C GLY A 377 -15.60 -3.64 26.54
N VAL A 378 -14.60 -3.62 27.42
CA VAL A 378 -14.25 -2.47 28.27
C VAL A 378 -13.04 -1.75 27.69
N LEU A 379 -13.07 -0.41 27.66
CA LEU A 379 -11.93 0.40 27.28
C LEU A 379 -11.05 0.67 28.50
N GLN A 380 -9.76 0.37 28.37
CA GLN A 380 -8.78 0.56 29.43
C GLN A 380 -7.50 1.22 28.90
N THR A 381 -6.72 1.81 29.81
CA THR A 381 -5.37 2.31 29.49
C THR A 381 -4.39 1.14 29.56
N PRO A 382 -3.65 0.83 28.49
CA PRO A 382 -2.74 -0.30 28.46
C PRO A 382 -1.41 0.02 29.17
N ASP A 383 -0.77 -1.01 29.74
CA ASP A 383 0.52 -0.88 30.44
C ASP A 383 1.70 -0.57 29.50
N ARG A 384 1.52 -0.77 28.20
CA ARG A 384 2.57 -0.64 27.17
C ARG A 384 2.05 0.18 26.00
N SER A 385 2.92 1.03 25.43
CA SER A 385 2.56 1.88 24.29
C SER A 385 3.78 2.20 23.44
N GLY A 386 3.83 1.65 22.23
CA GLY A 386 4.88 1.87 21.25
C GLY A 386 6.27 1.42 21.72
N LYS A 387 7.06 0.85 20.83
CA LYS A 387 8.46 0.57 21.17
C LYS A 387 9.33 0.58 19.93
N ARG A 388 10.47 1.25 20.04
CA ARG A 388 11.51 1.16 19.02
C ARG A 388 12.36 -0.08 19.26
N PHE A 389 12.58 -0.83 18.19
CA PHE A 389 13.44 -2.00 18.16
C PHE A 389 14.65 -1.67 17.29
N VAL A 390 15.78 -2.28 17.60
CA VAL A 390 17.01 -2.17 16.81
C VAL A 390 17.56 -3.58 16.67
N ASN A 391 17.54 -4.11 15.46
CA ASN A 391 18.14 -5.37 15.08
C ASN A 391 19.42 -5.11 14.29
N SER A 392 20.31 -6.06 14.35
CA SER A 392 21.55 -6.14 13.61
C SER A 392 21.55 -7.34 12.66
N PRO A 393 22.45 -7.39 11.66
CA PRO A 393 22.59 -8.55 10.78
C PRO A 393 22.87 -9.87 11.52
N THR A 394 23.54 -9.81 12.67
CA THR A 394 23.89 -11.01 13.47
C THR A 394 22.70 -11.63 14.18
N ASP A 395 21.62 -10.86 14.43
CA ASP A 395 20.44 -11.33 15.17
C ASP A 395 19.58 -12.34 14.39
N ARG A 396 19.88 -12.54 13.09
CA ARG A 396 19.20 -13.54 12.23
C ARG A 396 19.97 -14.85 12.09
N ALA A 397 21.25 -14.90 12.49
CA ALA A 397 22.07 -16.11 12.32
C ALA A 397 21.83 -17.15 13.43
N SER A 398 21.02 -16.83 14.43
CA SER A 398 20.82 -17.60 15.66
C SER A 398 19.47 -18.32 15.78
N ASP A 399 18.68 -18.42 14.70
CA ASP A 399 17.39 -19.13 14.69
C ASP A 399 17.37 -20.33 13.74
#